data_AF-A0A4Y2ERH7-F1
#
_entry.id   AF-A0A4Y2ERH7-F1
#
_cell.length_a   1.000
_cell.length_b   1.000
_cell.length_c   1.000
_cell.angle_alpha   90.00
_cell.angle_beta   90.00
_cell.angle_gamma   90.00
#
_symmetry.space_group_name_H-M   'P 1'
#
loop_
_entity.id
_entity.type
_entity.pdbx_description
1 polymer ?
#
loop_
_entity_poly.entity_id
_entity_poly.type
_entity_poly.pdbx_seq_one_letter_code
_entity_poly.pdbx_strand_id
1 'polypeptide(L)'
;MFQLPEPFVILGDLNGHSQIWGSDDTNSRGRQIEKLLHDPNLCLLNTVEITHFHTPTRTFHSIDLAICKPSLLPVFSLQTDPDLHNSDHFPITLADNRHLHIHTVFSTFKYNLANWTKFTSTACITKTMVCDNPIDTAVNQITEALIAAAENSIPKTKNNFRRQRKVWWNSDCREAYKNQRKAWGRFRRYPTTANLILYKQAKAYSR
;
A
#
# COMPACT_ATOMS: atom_id res chain seq x y z
N MET A 1 0.88 8.56 -28.26
CA MET A 1 0.12 7.53 -27.51
C MET A 1 0.89 7.31 -26.21
N PHE A 2 0.38 7.76 -25.07
CA PHE A 2 1.09 7.65 -23.79
C PHE A 2 0.69 6.33 -23.12
N GLN A 3 1.61 5.36 -23.14
CA GLN A 3 1.46 4.10 -22.40
C GLN A 3 1.98 4.32 -20.97
N LEU A 4 1.33 3.70 -19.97
CA LEU A 4 1.82 3.73 -18.60
C LEU A 4 3.23 3.13 -18.55
N PRO A 5 4.19 3.76 -17.84
CA PRO A 5 5.52 3.19 -17.69
C PRO A 5 5.42 1.83 -16.99
N GLU A 6 6.13 0.84 -17.52
CA GLU A 6 6.10 -0.53 -17.00
C GLU A 6 7.21 -0.77 -15.96
N PRO A 7 6.98 -1.64 -14.95
CA PRO A 7 5.74 -2.36 -14.68
C PRO A 7 4.73 -1.51 -13.87
N PHE A 8 3.43 -1.73 -14.07
CA PHE A 8 2.37 -0.99 -13.38
C PHE A 8 1.31 -1.88 -12.72
N VAL A 9 0.60 -1.29 -11.77
CA VAL A 9 -0.60 -1.83 -11.13
C VAL A 9 -1.73 -0.80 -11.27
N ILE A 10 -2.92 -1.28 -11.59
CA ILE A 10 -4.18 -0.52 -11.59
C ILE A 10 -4.98 -1.05 -10.40
N LEU A 11 -5.32 -0.19 -9.44
CA LEU A 11 -6.12 -0.54 -8.27
C LEU A 11 -7.24 0.49 -8.12
N GLY A 12 -8.49 0.03 -7.98
CA GLY A 12 -9.59 0.93 -7.66
C GLY A 12 -10.97 0.30 -7.75
N ASP A 13 -11.98 1.09 -7.37
CA ASP A 13 -13.38 0.73 -7.49
C ASP A 13 -13.83 0.85 -8.97
N LEU A 14 -13.96 -0.30 -9.63
CA LEU A 14 -14.40 -0.36 -11.02
C LEU A 14 -15.91 -0.58 -11.14
N ASN A 15 -16.63 -0.86 -10.06
CA ASN A 15 -18.09 -1.06 -10.07
C ASN A 15 -18.58 -2.09 -11.11
N GLY A 16 -17.72 -3.04 -11.48
CA GLY A 16 -18.00 -4.08 -12.47
C GLY A 16 -18.25 -5.41 -11.80
N HIS A 17 -19.33 -6.09 -12.19
CA HIS A 17 -19.64 -7.43 -11.69
C HIS A 17 -19.26 -8.46 -12.74
N SER A 18 -18.48 -9.47 -12.35
CA SER A 18 -18.15 -10.62 -13.19
C SER A 18 -17.89 -11.84 -12.33
N GLN A 19 -18.27 -12.99 -12.89
CA GLN A 19 -17.96 -14.30 -12.34
C GLN A 19 -16.44 -14.57 -12.28
N ILE A 20 -15.61 -13.91 -13.11
CA ILE A 20 -14.14 -14.06 -13.12
C ILE A 20 -13.53 -13.66 -11.77
N TRP A 21 -14.11 -12.68 -11.08
CA TRP A 21 -13.67 -12.23 -9.75
C TRP A 21 -14.72 -12.45 -8.65
N GLY A 22 -15.57 -13.46 -8.83
CA GLY A 22 -16.44 -13.95 -7.76
C GLY A 22 -17.76 -13.20 -7.56
N SER A 23 -18.24 -12.44 -8.55
CA SER A 23 -19.63 -11.96 -8.55
C SER A 23 -20.61 -13.07 -8.96
N ASP A 24 -21.87 -12.98 -8.51
CA ASP A 24 -22.92 -13.95 -8.88
C ASP A 24 -23.29 -13.86 -10.38
N ASP A 25 -23.21 -12.65 -10.94
CA ASP A 25 -23.54 -12.33 -12.32
C ASP A 25 -22.45 -11.51 -13.02
N THR A 26 -22.54 -11.42 -14.35
CA THR A 26 -21.69 -10.54 -15.15
C THR A 26 -22.53 -9.42 -15.77
N ASN A 27 -22.30 -8.18 -15.31
CA ASN A 27 -22.98 -7.00 -15.82
C ASN A 27 -22.27 -6.39 -17.05
N SER A 28 -22.83 -5.32 -17.64
CA SER A 28 -22.27 -4.68 -18.83
C SER A 28 -20.88 -4.09 -18.60
N ARG A 29 -20.59 -3.60 -17.39
CA ARG A 29 -19.28 -3.05 -17.00
C ARG A 29 -18.27 -4.15 -16.76
N GLY A 30 -18.68 -5.24 -16.12
CA GLY A 30 -17.90 -6.47 -16.00
C GLY A 30 -17.45 -6.98 -17.35
N ARG A 31 -18.35 -7.12 -18.33
CA ARG A 31 -17.98 -7.52 -19.70
C ARG A 31 -16.95 -6.60 -20.35
N GLN A 32 -16.94 -5.30 -20.05
CA GLN A 32 -15.92 -4.38 -20.57
C GLN A 32 -14.56 -4.63 -19.93
N ILE A 33 -14.53 -4.89 -18.62
CA ILE A 33 -13.31 -5.21 -17.87
C ILE A 33 -12.80 -6.60 -18.27
N GLU A 34 -13.67 -7.60 -18.45
CA GLU A 34 -13.32 -8.91 -19.01
C GLU A 34 -12.64 -8.77 -20.38
N LYS A 35 -13.18 -7.90 -21.25
CA LYS A 35 -12.55 -7.58 -22.55
C LYS A 35 -11.16 -6.97 -22.40
N LEU A 36 -10.95 -6.11 -21.41
CA LEU A 36 -9.63 -5.56 -21.09
C LEU A 36 -8.69 -6.68 -20.61
N LEU A 37 -9.17 -7.58 -19.76
CA LEU A 37 -8.41 -8.71 -19.23
C LEU A 37 -8.10 -9.81 -20.26
N HIS A 38 -8.68 -9.75 -21.47
CA HIS A 38 -8.23 -10.60 -22.58
C HIS A 38 -6.85 -10.21 -23.13
N ASP A 39 -6.31 -9.04 -22.79
CA ASP A 39 -4.92 -8.70 -23.09
C ASP A 39 -3.97 -9.60 -22.28
N PRO A 40 -3.11 -10.42 -22.93
CA PRO A 40 -2.18 -11.31 -22.22
C PRO A 40 -1.14 -10.55 -21.38
N ASN A 41 -1.01 -9.24 -21.57
CA ASN A 41 -0.12 -8.39 -20.79
C ASN A 41 -0.79 -7.79 -19.54
N LEU A 42 -2.00 -8.23 -19.19
CA LEU A 42 -2.70 -7.86 -17.96
C LEU A 42 -3.08 -9.12 -17.19
N CYS A 43 -2.96 -9.04 -15.87
CA CYS A 43 -3.33 -10.11 -14.95
C CYS A 43 -4.19 -9.55 -13.83
N LEU A 44 -5.23 -10.29 -13.47
CA LEU A 44 -6.09 -9.97 -12.34
C LEU A 44 -5.47 -10.53 -11.05
N LEU A 45 -5.31 -9.68 -10.04
CA LEU A 45 -4.80 -10.05 -8.71
C LEU A 45 -5.91 -10.43 -7.75
N ASN A 46 -7.16 -10.06 -8.05
CA ASN A 46 -8.30 -10.37 -7.20
C ASN A 46 -8.49 -11.87 -7.02
N THR A 47 -8.80 -12.22 -5.79
CA THR A 47 -9.41 -13.49 -5.43
C THR A 47 -10.94 -13.34 -5.46
N VAL A 48 -11.66 -14.40 -5.09
CA VAL A 48 -13.13 -14.37 -4.91
C VAL A 48 -13.57 -13.68 -3.60
N GLU A 49 -12.67 -12.92 -2.96
CA GLU A 49 -12.98 -12.19 -1.74
C GLU A 49 -13.89 -10.99 -2.01
N ILE A 50 -14.75 -10.69 -1.04
CA ILE A 50 -15.72 -9.60 -1.09
C ILE A 50 -15.05 -8.28 -0.74
N THR A 51 -15.27 -7.26 -1.56
CA THR A 51 -14.65 -5.93 -1.40
C THR A 51 -15.64 -4.85 -1.00
N HIS A 52 -16.93 -5.11 -1.06
CA HIS A 52 -17.98 -4.14 -0.74
C HIS A 52 -19.21 -4.79 -0.07
N PHE A 53 -19.81 -4.08 0.88
CA PHE A 53 -21.07 -4.43 1.54
C PHE A 53 -22.14 -3.37 1.27
N HIS A 54 -23.12 -3.72 0.44
CA HIS A 54 -24.24 -2.84 0.13
C HIS A 54 -25.28 -2.89 1.25
N THR A 55 -25.23 -1.89 2.13
CA THR A 55 -26.06 -1.82 3.35
C THR A 55 -27.59 -1.89 3.09
N PRO A 56 -28.16 -1.24 2.06
CA PRO A 56 -29.60 -1.27 1.81
C PRO A 56 -30.15 -2.67 1.49
N THR A 57 -29.53 -3.36 0.53
CA THR A 57 -29.94 -4.72 0.11
C THR A 57 -29.32 -5.81 0.98
N ARG A 58 -28.33 -5.47 1.81
CA ARG A 58 -27.57 -6.39 2.68
C ARG A 58 -26.79 -7.43 1.87
N THR A 59 -26.35 -7.06 0.68
CA THR A 59 -25.59 -7.92 -0.24
C THR A 59 -24.11 -7.59 -0.22
N PHE A 60 -23.30 -8.54 -0.66
CA PHE A 60 -21.86 -8.47 -0.70
C PHE A 60 -21.41 -8.52 -2.17
N HIS A 61 -20.44 -7.68 -2.53
CA HIS A 61 -19.98 -7.55 -3.92
C HIS A 61 -18.45 -7.43 -3.97
N SER A 62 -17.88 -7.83 -5.10
CA SER A 62 -16.45 -7.70 -5.41
C SER A 62 -16.31 -6.75 -6.60
N ILE A 63 -16.14 -5.47 -6.31
CA ILE A 63 -16.16 -4.38 -7.31
C ILE A 63 -14.86 -3.56 -7.33
N ASP A 64 -14.04 -3.71 -6.30
CA ASP A 64 -12.72 -3.11 -6.21
C ASP A 64 -11.69 -4.07 -6.78
N LEU A 65 -11.03 -3.69 -7.87
CA LEU A 65 -10.16 -4.58 -8.64
C LEU A 65 -8.71 -4.10 -8.66
N ALA A 66 -7.81 -5.06 -8.66
CA ALA A 66 -6.37 -4.94 -8.75
C ALA A 66 -5.90 -5.70 -10.00
N ILE A 67 -5.37 -4.97 -10.98
CA ILE A 67 -4.88 -5.50 -12.26
C ILE A 67 -3.42 -5.11 -12.41
N CYS A 68 -2.54 -6.03 -12.80
CA CYS A 68 -1.12 -5.75 -12.94
C CYS A 68 -0.53 -6.34 -14.22
N LYS A 69 0.73 -5.97 -14.51
CA LYS A 69 1.54 -6.68 -15.50
C LYS A 69 1.87 -8.11 -15.04
N PRO A 70 2.02 -9.09 -15.96
CA PRO A 70 2.36 -10.47 -15.62
C PRO A 70 3.62 -10.61 -14.76
N SER A 71 4.62 -9.75 -14.97
CA SER A 71 5.86 -9.72 -14.19
C SER A 71 5.65 -9.41 -12.70
N LEU A 72 4.53 -8.80 -12.34
CA LEU A 72 4.18 -8.43 -10.98
C LEU A 72 3.28 -9.47 -10.28
N LEU A 73 2.62 -10.34 -11.04
CA LEU A 73 1.70 -11.35 -10.51
C LEU A 73 2.34 -12.29 -9.45
N PRO A 74 3.56 -12.84 -9.63
CA PRO A 74 4.13 -13.77 -8.65
C PRO A 74 4.68 -13.09 -7.39
N VAL A 75 4.86 -11.76 -7.42
CA VAL A 75 5.46 -11.02 -6.32
C VAL A 75 4.44 -10.32 -5.44
N PHE A 76 3.25 -10.03 -5.94
CA PHE A 76 2.19 -9.43 -5.12
C PHE A 76 1.25 -10.48 -4.54
N SER A 77 0.79 -10.21 -3.32
CA SER A 77 -0.39 -10.85 -2.76
C SER A 77 -1.46 -9.80 -2.46
N LEU A 78 -2.72 -10.16 -2.71
CA LEU A 78 -3.88 -9.34 -2.44
C LEU A 78 -4.67 -9.97 -1.29
N GLN A 79 -5.05 -9.17 -0.30
CA GLN A 79 -5.91 -9.60 0.80
C GLN A 79 -6.94 -8.54 1.14
N THR A 80 -8.14 -8.98 1.48
CA THR A 80 -9.22 -8.10 1.92
C THR A 80 -9.37 -8.13 3.43
N ASP A 81 -9.42 -6.95 4.07
CA ASP A 81 -9.65 -6.86 5.51
C ASP A 81 -11.09 -7.33 5.83
N PRO A 82 -11.29 -8.20 6.83
CA PRO A 82 -12.62 -8.64 7.24
C PRO A 82 -13.52 -7.54 7.84
N ASP A 83 -12.97 -6.36 8.13
CA ASP A 83 -13.65 -5.22 8.74
C ASP A 83 -13.85 -4.06 7.75
N LEU A 84 -15.00 -3.41 7.85
CA LEU A 84 -15.37 -2.27 7.00
C LEU A 84 -14.77 -0.94 7.50
N HIS A 85 -14.31 -0.88 8.75
CA HIS A 85 -13.73 0.34 9.36
C HIS A 85 -14.60 1.59 9.14
N ASN A 86 -15.90 1.48 9.44
CA ASN A 86 -16.94 2.50 9.22
C ASN A 86 -17.30 2.84 7.76
N SER A 87 -16.59 2.30 6.77
CA SER A 87 -16.95 2.37 5.36
C SER A 87 -18.07 1.35 5.02
N ASP A 88 -18.42 1.29 3.74
CA ASP A 88 -19.14 0.21 3.06
C ASP A 88 -18.23 -0.63 2.16
N HIS A 89 -17.00 -0.15 1.87
CA HIS A 89 -15.95 -0.95 1.23
C HIS A 89 -15.03 -1.61 2.26
N PHE A 90 -14.63 -2.85 1.99
CA PHE A 90 -13.57 -3.54 2.72
C PHE A 90 -12.21 -3.10 2.19
N PRO A 91 -11.28 -2.67 3.06
CA PRO A 91 -9.94 -2.34 2.62
C PRO A 91 -9.24 -3.51 1.94
N ILE A 92 -8.64 -3.24 0.78
CA ILE A 92 -7.78 -4.19 0.08
C ILE A 92 -6.32 -3.81 0.33
N THR A 93 -5.53 -4.80 0.73
CA THR A 93 -4.09 -4.67 0.95
C THR A 93 -3.34 -5.43 -0.14
N LEU A 94 -2.51 -4.72 -0.88
CA LEU A 94 -1.56 -5.30 -1.83
C LEU A 94 -0.17 -5.35 -1.17
N ALA A 95 0.34 -6.55 -0.92
CA ALA A 95 1.63 -6.76 -0.29
C ALA A 95 2.67 -7.25 -1.31
N ASP A 96 3.79 -6.54 -1.39
CA ASP A 96 4.97 -6.96 -2.16
C ASP A 96 5.75 -8.01 -1.37
N ASN A 97 5.75 -9.24 -1.88
CA ASN A 97 6.40 -10.40 -1.28
C ASN A 97 7.86 -10.54 -1.70
N ARG A 98 8.39 -9.64 -2.53
CA ARG A 98 9.84 -9.59 -2.70
C ARG A 98 10.42 -9.29 -1.32
N HIS A 99 11.24 -10.21 -0.82
CA HIS A 99 12.10 -9.98 0.33
C HIS A 99 13.18 -8.94 -0.02
N LEU A 100 12.78 -7.78 -0.51
CA LEU A 100 13.61 -6.61 -0.45
C LEU A 100 13.70 -6.31 1.03
N HIS A 101 14.91 -6.31 1.58
CA HIS A 101 15.21 -5.45 2.70
C HIS A 101 14.89 -4.02 2.24
N ILE A 102 13.61 -3.66 2.26
CA ILE A 102 13.21 -2.28 2.25
C ILE A 102 13.69 -1.81 3.62
N HIS A 103 14.94 -1.37 3.65
CA HIS A 103 15.36 -0.37 4.60
C HIS A 103 14.42 0.81 4.36
N THR A 104 13.23 0.76 4.96
CA THR A 104 12.32 1.90 5.12
C THR A 104 13.01 2.81 6.14
N VAL A 105 14.13 3.35 5.70
CA VAL A 105 14.97 4.26 6.44
C VAL A 105 15.29 5.37 5.45
N PHE A 106 14.33 6.29 5.29
CA PHE A 106 14.64 7.62 4.79
C PHE A 106 15.46 8.34 5.88
N SER A 107 16.69 7.88 6.08
CA SER A 107 17.67 8.56 6.90
C SER A 107 18.23 9.69 6.07
N THR A 108 17.95 10.92 6.47
CA THR A 108 18.45 12.12 5.81
C THR A 108 19.70 12.60 6.56
N PHE A 109 20.67 13.11 5.81
CA PHE A 109 21.86 13.73 6.39
C PHE A 109 21.48 15.03 7.09
N LYS A 110 21.95 15.20 8.33
CA LYS A 110 21.78 16.44 9.10
C LYS A 110 22.96 17.38 8.85
N TYR A 111 22.89 18.14 7.75
CA TYR A 111 23.97 19.05 7.35
C TYR A 111 24.29 20.12 8.41
N ASN A 112 23.33 20.50 9.25
CA ASN A 112 23.55 21.42 10.36
C ASN A 112 24.42 20.83 11.49
N LEU A 113 24.57 19.50 11.55
CA LEU A 113 25.42 18.78 12.50
C LEU A 113 26.65 18.17 11.82
N ALA A 114 26.91 18.52 10.56
CA ALA A 114 28.03 17.99 9.80
C ALA A 114 29.35 18.44 10.39
N ASN A 115 30.29 17.51 10.55
CA ASN A 115 31.68 17.86 10.79
C ASN A 115 32.36 18.12 9.43
N TRP A 116 32.26 19.36 8.95
CA TRP A 116 32.83 19.75 7.64
C TRP A 116 34.34 19.56 7.57
N THR A 117 35.08 19.78 8.67
CA THR A 117 36.52 19.53 8.71
C THR A 117 36.84 18.06 8.45
N LYS A 118 36.10 17.16 9.09
CA LYS A 118 36.22 15.71 8.85
C LYS A 118 35.81 15.37 7.42
N PHE A 119 34.67 15.87 6.95
CA PHE A 119 34.20 15.67 5.57
C PHE A 119 35.28 16.03 4.56
N THR A 120 35.82 17.26 4.63
CA THR A 120 36.87 17.75 3.74
C THR A 120 38.14 16.91 3.80
N SER A 121 38.54 16.45 4.99
CA SER A 121 39.71 15.58 5.12
C SER A 121 39.51 14.18 4.51
N THR A 122 38.27 13.69 4.50
CA THR A 122 37.92 12.35 3.99
C THR A 122 37.44 12.32 2.54
N ALA A 123 36.92 13.43 2.03
CA ALA A 123 36.45 13.60 0.65
C ALA A 123 37.65 13.81 -0.29
N CYS A 124 38.51 12.80 -0.38
CA CYS A 124 39.71 12.86 -1.20
C CYS A 124 39.37 12.49 -2.65
N ILE A 125 39.32 13.49 -3.52
CA ILE A 125 39.18 13.30 -4.97
C ILE A 125 40.56 13.45 -5.59
N THR A 126 41.09 12.38 -6.19
CA THR A 126 42.40 12.40 -6.82
C THR A 126 42.31 12.66 -8.31
N LYS A 127 43.38 13.20 -8.91
CA LYS A 127 43.46 13.44 -10.35
C LYS A 127 43.29 12.15 -11.17
N THR A 128 43.76 11.02 -10.65
CA THR A 128 43.63 9.71 -11.27
C THR A 128 42.18 9.23 -11.38
N MET A 129 41.30 9.62 -10.44
CA MET A 129 39.87 9.31 -10.53
C MET A 129 39.20 9.99 -11.73
N VAL A 130 39.72 11.16 -12.14
CA VAL A 130 39.11 12.01 -13.18
C VAL A 130 39.77 11.83 -14.55
N CYS A 131 41.10 11.81 -14.60
CA CYS A 131 41.85 11.88 -15.85
C CYS A 131 42.10 10.51 -16.51
N ASP A 132 42.08 9.43 -15.73
CA ASP A 132 42.49 8.10 -16.20
C ASP A 132 41.32 7.14 -16.43
N ASN A 133 40.07 7.62 -16.26
CA ASN A 133 38.86 6.81 -16.32
C ASN A 133 37.85 7.31 -17.36
N PRO A 134 37.05 6.41 -17.96
CA PRO A 134 35.84 6.80 -18.70
C PRO A 134 34.91 7.63 -17.82
N ILE A 135 34.11 8.50 -18.45
CA ILE A 135 33.24 9.47 -17.76
C ILE A 135 32.35 8.79 -16.71
N ASP A 136 31.66 7.69 -17.06
CA ASP A 136 30.77 6.99 -16.13
C ASP A 136 31.52 6.43 -14.92
N THR A 137 32.71 5.88 -15.14
CA THR A 137 33.57 5.35 -14.07
C THR A 137 34.07 6.47 -13.16
N ALA A 138 34.50 7.59 -13.72
CA ALA A 138 34.94 8.76 -12.96
C ALA A 138 33.80 9.33 -12.11
N VAL A 139 32.60 9.48 -12.67
CA VAL A 139 31.41 9.95 -11.95
C VAL A 139 31.05 9.01 -10.80
N ASN A 140 31.06 7.69 -11.04
CA ASN A 140 30.79 6.72 -9.99
C ASN A 140 31.82 6.79 -8.86
N GLN A 141 33.12 6.84 -9.17
CA GLN A 141 34.19 6.92 -8.17
C GLN A 141 34.09 8.19 -7.33
N ILE A 142 33.84 9.34 -7.95
CA ILE A 142 33.65 10.62 -7.24
C ILE A 142 32.42 10.54 -6.34
N THR A 143 31.32 10.00 -6.86
CA THR A 143 30.06 9.87 -6.12
C THR A 143 30.24 8.98 -4.89
N GLU A 144 30.89 7.82 -5.04
CA GLU A 144 31.18 6.92 -3.93
C GLU A 144 32.09 7.57 -2.88
N ALA A 145 33.13 8.30 -3.30
CA ALA A 145 34.02 9.01 -2.38
C ALA A 145 33.28 10.08 -1.56
N LEU A 146 32.40 10.85 -2.22
CA LEU A 146 31.59 11.87 -1.54
C LEU A 146 30.56 11.26 -0.60
N ILE A 147 29.90 10.16 -1.00
CA ILE A 147 28.96 9.43 -0.14
C ILE A 147 29.71 8.87 1.08
N ALA A 148 30.85 8.19 0.88
CA ALA A 148 31.63 7.63 1.98
C ALA A 148 32.14 8.70 2.95
N ALA A 149 32.58 9.86 2.45
CA ALA A 149 32.93 10.99 3.29
C ALA A 149 31.71 11.51 4.08
N ALA A 150 30.54 11.62 3.44
CA ALA A 150 29.30 12.05 4.09
C ALA A 150 28.85 11.08 5.18
N GLU A 151 28.86 9.76 4.94
CA GLU A 151 28.53 8.74 5.95
C GLU A 151 29.42 8.85 7.20
N ASN A 152 30.70 9.17 7.02
CA ASN A 152 31.68 9.24 8.11
C ASN A 152 31.65 10.54 8.90
N SER A 153 31.08 11.61 8.35
CA SER A 153 31.20 12.97 8.89
C SER A 153 29.87 13.68 9.14
N ILE A 154 28.78 13.21 8.54
CA ILE A 154 27.46 13.82 8.65
C ILE A 154 26.52 12.85 9.36
N PRO A 155 26.06 13.18 10.58
CA PRO A 155 25.09 12.35 11.28
C PRO A 155 23.78 12.26 10.49
N LYS A 156 23.20 11.07 10.45
CA LYS A 156 21.89 10.83 9.84
C LYS A 156 20.74 10.97 10.85
N THR A 157 19.54 11.27 10.37
CA THR A 157 18.32 11.17 11.18
C THR A 157 18.13 9.74 11.67
N LYS A 158 18.03 9.58 12.99
CA LYS A 158 17.56 8.33 13.59
C LYS A 158 16.05 8.24 13.36
N ASN A 159 15.57 7.07 12.95
CA ASN A 159 14.15 6.77 12.83
C ASN A 159 13.51 6.60 14.20
N ASN A 160 13.40 7.70 14.95
CA ASN A 160 12.54 7.75 16.12
C ASN A 160 11.14 8.13 15.65
N PHE A 161 10.41 7.14 15.10
CA PHE A 161 8.96 7.26 14.96
C PHE A 161 8.36 7.35 16.36
N ARG A 162 8.28 8.55 16.92
CA ARG A 162 7.42 8.78 18.08
C ARG A 162 6.02 8.43 17.61
N ARG A 163 5.42 7.38 18.18
CA ARG A 163 4.00 7.07 17.94
C ARG A 163 3.23 8.37 18.17
N GLN A 164 2.62 8.90 17.09
CA GLN A 164 1.75 10.06 17.22
C GLN A 164 0.65 9.68 18.21
N ARG A 165 0.58 10.42 19.33
CA ARG A 165 -0.53 10.25 20.27
C ARG A 165 -1.78 10.76 19.57
N LYS A 166 -2.70 9.84 19.28
CA LYS A 166 -4.04 10.17 18.80
C LYS A 166 -4.81 10.78 19.98
N VAL A 167 -4.76 12.11 20.12
CA VAL A 167 -5.40 12.85 21.22
C VAL A 167 -6.92 12.64 21.29
N TRP A 168 -7.54 12.32 20.16
CA TRP A 168 -8.96 12.02 20.01
C TRP A 168 -9.32 10.54 20.26
N TRP A 169 -8.33 9.65 20.45
CA TRP A 169 -8.57 8.22 20.65
C TRP A 169 -8.40 7.82 22.12
N ASN A 170 -9.51 7.86 22.86
CA ASN A 170 -9.54 7.54 24.29
C ASN A 170 -10.10 6.11 24.56
N SER A 171 -10.34 5.78 25.83
CA SER A 171 -10.95 4.51 26.24
C SER A 171 -12.30 4.26 25.59
N ASP A 172 -13.11 5.31 25.49
CA ASP A 172 -14.50 5.25 25.06
C ASP A 172 -14.56 4.98 23.55
N CYS A 173 -13.70 5.64 22.76
CA CYS A 173 -13.52 5.34 21.34
C CYS A 173 -13.10 3.87 21.12
N ARG A 174 -12.19 3.37 21.97
CA ARG A 174 -11.71 1.99 21.88
C ARG A 174 -12.82 0.99 22.20
N GLU A 175 -13.65 1.28 23.19
CA GLU A 175 -14.78 0.44 23.57
C GLU A 175 -15.89 0.48 22.51
N ALA A 176 -16.26 1.67 22.02
CA ALA A 176 -17.22 1.84 20.95
C ALA A 176 -16.82 1.05 19.69
N TYR A 177 -15.55 1.19 19.27
CA TYR A 177 -15.00 0.42 18.15
C TYR A 177 -15.03 -1.09 18.42
N LYS A 178 -14.63 -1.55 19.61
CA LYS A 178 -14.68 -2.98 19.97
C LYS A 178 -16.11 -3.54 19.91
N ASN A 179 -17.09 -2.79 20.41
CA ASN A 179 -18.50 -3.20 20.41
C ASN A 179 -19.07 -3.24 18.99
N GLN A 180 -18.73 -2.26 18.16
CA GLN A 180 -19.06 -2.27 16.74
C GLN A 180 -18.51 -3.50 16.03
N ARG A 181 -17.20 -3.81 16.19
CA ARG A 181 -16.58 -4.99 15.56
C ARG A 181 -17.25 -6.30 15.98
N LYS A 182 -17.62 -6.42 17.25
CA LYS A 182 -18.37 -7.58 17.76
C LYS A 182 -19.74 -7.69 17.09
N ALA A 183 -20.48 -6.59 17.01
CA ALA A 183 -21.80 -6.56 16.37
C ALA A 183 -21.70 -6.89 14.88
N TRP A 184 -20.69 -6.34 14.18
CA TRP A 184 -20.37 -6.66 12.79
C TRP A 184 -20.10 -8.16 12.60
N GLY A 185 -19.19 -8.73 13.40
CA GLY A 185 -18.87 -10.15 13.34
C GLY A 185 -20.07 -11.06 13.60
N ARG A 186 -20.99 -10.66 14.48
CA ARG A 186 -22.24 -11.39 14.73
C ARG A 186 -23.20 -11.30 13.55
N PHE A 187 -23.42 -10.11 13.01
CA PHE A 187 -24.27 -9.91 11.84
C PHE A 187 -23.75 -10.66 10.62
N ARG A 188 -22.44 -10.63 10.36
CA ARG A 188 -21.83 -11.34 9.23
C ARG A 188 -22.03 -12.86 9.30
N ARG A 189 -21.95 -13.44 10.50
CA ARG A 189 -22.21 -14.88 10.70
C ARG A 189 -23.69 -15.23 10.66
N TYR A 190 -24.54 -14.34 11.17
CA TYR A 190 -25.98 -14.55 11.31
C TYR A 190 -26.74 -13.29 10.84
N PRO A 191 -27.06 -13.16 9.55
CA PRO A 191 -27.57 -11.93 8.94
C PRO A 191 -29.07 -11.68 9.22
N THR A 192 -29.47 -11.74 10.49
CA THR A 192 -30.84 -11.47 10.92
C THR A 192 -31.10 -9.97 11.04
N THR A 193 -32.36 -9.55 10.90
CA THR A 193 -32.76 -8.14 11.09
C THR A 193 -32.38 -7.61 12.47
N ALA A 194 -32.50 -8.43 13.52
CA ALA A 194 -32.08 -8.06 14.87
C ALA A 194 -30.58 -7.78 14.97
N ASN A 195 -29.73 -8.64 14.39
CA ASN A 195 -28.29 -8.43 14.39
C ASN A 195 -27.89 -7.21 13.55
N LEU A 196 -28.61 -6.93 12.45
CA LEU A 196 -28.41 -5.72 11.65
C LEU A 196 -28.73 -4.45 12.45
N ILE A 197 -29.84 -4.44 13.19
CA ILE A 197 -30.21 -3.29 14.05
C ILE A 197 -29.12 -3.05 15.10
N LEU A 198 -28.66 -4.09 15.78
CA LEU A 198 -27.58 -4.00 16.76
C LEU A 198 -26.28 -3.46 16.14
N TYR A 199 -25.91 -3.94 14.95
CA TYR A 199 -24.75 -3.43 14.22
C TYR A 199 -24.93 -1.94 13.85
N LYS A 200 -26.09 -1.54 13.33
CA LYS A 200 -26.38 -0.14 12.98
C LYS A 200 -26.30 0.77 14.21
N GLN A 201 -26.84 0.34 15.35
CA GLN A 201 -26.74 1.08 16.61
C GLN A 201 -25.28 1.23 17.06
N ALA A 202 -24.51 0.14 17.07
CA ALA A 202 -23.11 0.18 17.45
C ALA A 202 -22.26 1.03 16.49
N LYS A 203 -22.53 0.97 15.18
CA LYS A 203 -21.88 1.79 14.13
C LYS A 203 -22.21 3.28 14.31
N ALA A 204 -23.45 3.63 14.63
CA ALA A 204 -23.84 5.01 14.89
C ALA A 204 -23.17 5.57 16.15
N TYR A 205 -23.02 4.75 17.20
CA TYR A 205 -22.34 5.14 18.43
C TYR A 205 -20.81 5.29 18.27
N SER A 206 -20.19 4.51 17.37
CA SER A 206 -18.74 4.54 17.12
C SER A 206 -18.29 5.60 16.10
N ARG A 207 -19.22 6.41 15.58
CA ARG A 207 -18.94 7.51 14.64
C ARG A 207 -18.68 8.78 15.43
#